data_AF-A0A4Q2A6S4-F1
#
_entry.id   AF-A0A4Q2A6S4-F1
#
_cell.length_a   1.000
_cell.length_b   1.000
_cell.length_c   1.000
_cell.angle_alpha   90.00
_cell.angle_beta   90.00
_cell.angle_gamma   90.00
#
_symmetry.space_group_name_H-M   'P 1'
#
loop_
_entity.id
_entity.type
_entity.pdbx_description
1 polymer ?
#
loop_
_entity_poly.entity_id
_entity_poly.type
_entity_poly.pdbx_seq_one_letter_code
_entity_poly.pdbx_strand_id
1 'polypeptide(L)' 'MTKEQMQIRERLQAVAKEYNEAIDKGKVRELRKVAERSHDTVLREIKEIESAPVTDQQLLDEAMSLFIDIRWGQRTTKFV' A
#
# COMPACT_ATOMS: atom_id res chain seq x y z
N MET A 1 4.87 1.62 -17.95
CA MET A 1 3.83 1.10 -17.05
C MET A 1 2.76 0.38 -17.87
N THR A 2 2.52 -0.90 -17.60
CA THR A 2 1.51 -1.73 -18.27
C THR A 2 0.10 -1.45 -17.71
N LYS A 3 -0.95 -1.92 -18.40
CA LYS A 3 -2.34 -1.84 -17.90
C LYS A 3 -2.50 -2.51 -16.54
N GLU A 4 -1.81 -3.62 -16.32
CA GLU A 4 -1.79 -4.36 -15.06
C GLU A 4 -1.12 -3.53 -13.95
N GLN A 5 0.02 -2.89 -14.23
CA GLN A 5 0.70 -2.02 -13.29
C GLN A 5 -0.12 -0.78 -12.91
N MET A 6 -0.94 -0.25 -13.83
CA MET A 6 -1.91 0.81 -13.50
C MET A 6 -2.95 0.32 -12.49
N GLN A 7 -3.49 -0.88 -12.67
CA GLN A 7 -4.47 -1.45 -11.74
C GLN A 7 -3.86 -1.70 -10.35
N ILE A 8 -2.60 -2.17 -10.29
CA ILE A 8 -1.86 -2.32 -9.04
C ILE A 8 -1.72 -0.95 -8.35
N ARG A 9 -1.33 0.09 -9.09
CA ARG A 9 -1.19 1.46 -8.56
C ARG A 9 -2.50 1.98 -7.97
N GLU A 10 -3.63 1.78 -8.64
CA GLU A 10 -4.95 2.18 -8.15
C GLU A 10 -5.33 1.46 -6.85
N ARG A 11 -5.04 0.16 -6.75
CA ARG A 11 -5.26 -0.63 -5.53
C ARG A 11 -4.40 -0.12 -4.37
N LEU A 12 -3.12 0.16 -4.61
CA LEU A 12 -2.21 0.72 -3.60
C LEU A 12 -2.64 2.12 -3.15
N GLN A 13 -3.13 2.96 -4.06
CA GLN A 13 -3.71 4.27 -3.74
C GLN A 13 -4.95 4.15 -2.84
N ALA A 14 -5.85 3.21 -3.13
CA ALA A 14 -7.02 2.98 -2.28
C ALA A 14 -6.61 2.56 -0.85
N VAL A 15 -5.59 1.69 -0.74
CA VAL A 15 -5.04 1.26 0.56
C VAL A 15 -4.42 2.42 1.33
N ALA A 16 -3.58 3.23 0.68
CA ALA A 16 -2.93 4.38 1.29
C ALA A 16 -3.97 5.39 1.84
N LYS A 17 -5.02 5.66 1.06
CA LYS A 17 -6.12 6.53 1.48
C LYS A 17 -6.88 5.97 2.69
N GLU A 18 -7.31 4.71 2.63
CA GLU A 18 -8.06 4.09 3.73
C GLU A 18 -7.24 4.08 5.02
N TYR A 19 -5.95 3.77 4.91
CA TYR A 19 -5.04 3.74 6.05
C TYR A 19 -4.83 5.12 6.67
N ASN A 20 -4.60 6.16 5.84
CA ASN A 20 -4.48 7.53 6.33
C ASN A 20 -5.77 8.03 6.99
N GLU A 21 -6.94 7.70 6.44
CA GLU A 21 -8.23 8.01 7.07
C GLU A 21 -8.40 7.29 8.43
N ALA A 22 -7.90 6.06 8.57
CA ALA A 22 -7.93 5.33 9.84
C ALA A 22 -7.01 5.97 10.90
N ILE A 23 -5.85 6.47 10.49
CA ILE A 23 -4.95 7.26 11.35
C ILE A 23 -5.66 8.54 11.81
N ASP A 24 -6.28 9.27 10.88
CA ASP A 24 -6.96 10.53 11.19
C ASP A 24 -8.13 10.36 12.16
N LYS A 25 -8.82 9.22 12.11
CA LYS A 25 -9.91 8.87 13.03
C LYS A 25 -9.43 8.52 14.46
N GLY A 26 -8.14 8.27 14.68
CA GLY A 26 -7.52 8.10 16.00
C GLY A 26 -7.96 6.89 16.84
N LYS A 27 -8.83 6.01 16.32
CA LYS A 27 -9.32 4.84 17.06
C LYS A 27 -8.39 3.65 16.92
N VAL A 28 -7.56 3.40 17.94
CA VAL A 28 -6.52 2.35 17.96
C VAL A 28 -7.00 0.97 17.50
N ARG A 29 -8.19 0.52 17.94
CA ARG A 29 -8.73 -0.80 17.53
C ARG A 29 -9.11 -0.86 16.05
N GLU A 30 -9.66 0.23 15.51
CA GLU A 30 -10.02 0.32 14.09
C GLU A 30 -8.75 0.42 13.23
N LEU A 31 -7.78 1.22 13.67
CA LEU A 31 -6.47 1.36 13.02
C LEU A 31 -5.73 0.01 12.92
N ARG A 32 -5.73 -0.81 13.98
CA ARG A 32 -5.05 -2.13 13.93
C ARG A 32 -5.66 -3.05 12.87
N LYS A 33 -6.99 -3.10 12.77
CA LYS A 33 -7.68 -3.92 11.75
C LYS A 33 -7.40 -3.44 10.34
N VAL A 34 -7.39 -2.11 10.16
CA VAL A 34 -7.05 -1.50 8.86
C VAL A 34 -5.58 -1.79 8.53
N ALA A 35 -4.66 -1.63 9.48
CA ALA A 35 -3.23 -1.90 9.29
C ALA A 35 -2.96 -3.35 8.89
N GLU A 36 -3.55 -4.34 9.58
CA GLU A 36 -3.40 -5.77 9.25
C GLU A 36 -3.87 -6.07 7.81
N ARG A 37 -5.07 -5.60 7.44
CA ARG A 37 -5.59 -5.79 6.07
C ARG A 37 -4.79 -5.04 5.01
N SER A 38 -4.38 -3.81 5.29
CA SER A 38 -3.57 -2.98 4.39
C SER A 38 -2.21 -3.63 4.15
N HIS A 39 -1.58 -4.16 5.20
CA HIS A 39 -0.30 -4.87 5.11
C HIS A 39 -0.39 -6.10 4.21
N ASP A 40 -1.41 -6.96 4.40
CA ASP A 40 -1.61 -8.15 3.57
C ASP A 40 -1.88 -7.80 2.10
N THR A 41 -2.65 -6.74 1.88
CA THR A 41 -2.95 -6.24 0.53
C THR A 41 -1.68 -5.75 -0.15
N VAL A 42 -0.92 -4.86 0.49
CA VAL A 42 0.32 -4.30 -0.09
C VAL A 42 1.35 -5.40 -0.34
N LEU A 43 1.49 -6.38 0.56
CA LEU A 43 2.39 -7.51 0.36
C LEU A 43 2.01 -8.36 -0.87
N ARG A 44 0.71 -8.55 -1.11
CA ARG A 44 0.23 -9.24 -2.32
C ARG A 44 0.57 -8.46 -3.58
N GLU A 45 0.34 -7.14 -3.57
CA GLU A 45 0.64 -6.28 -4.72
C GLU A 45 2.15 -6.22 -5.01
N ILE A 46 3.00 -6.17 -3.98
CA ILE A 46 4.47 -6.24 -4.13
C ILE A 46 4.87 -7.52 -4.90
N LYS A 47 4.35 -8.68 -4.49
CA LYS A 47 4.63 -9.95 -5.15
C LYS A 47 4.15 -9.99 -6.61
N GLU A 48 3.03 -9.33 -6.89
CA GLU A 48 2.49 -9.19 -8.26
C GLU A 48 3.42 -8.34 -9.14
N ILE A 49 3.93 -7.22 -8.60
CA ILE A 49 4.92 -6.36 -9.29
C ILE A 49 6.23 -7.12 -9.55
N GLU A 50 6.73 -7.86 -8.55
CA GLU A 50 7.97 -8.65 -8.66
C GLU A 50 7.84 -9.80 -9.66
N SER A 51 6.65 -10.38 -9.80
CA SER A 51 6.38 -11.50 -10.71
C SER A 51 6.08 -11.04 -12.15
N ALA A 52 5.97 -9.73 -12.38
CA ALA A 52 5.65 -9.19 -13.70
C ALA A 52 6.80 -9.40 -14.71
N PRO A 53 6.52 -9.66 -16.00
CA PRO A 53 7.57 -9.81 -17.03
C PRO A 53 8.50 -8.60 -17.16
N VAL A 54 8.00 -7.41 -16.82
CA VAL A 54 8.76 -6.17 -16.74
C VAL A 54 8.41 -5.53 -15.41
N THR A 55 9.33 -5.58 -14.45
CA THR A 55 9.18 -4.94 -13.15
C THR A 55 9.26 -3.42 -13.28
N ASP A 56 8.24 -2.72 -12.80
CA ASP A 56 8.29 -1.26 -12.63
C ASP A 56 8.94 -0.95 -11.27
N GLN A 57 10.24 -0.64 -11.31
CA GLN A 57 11.05 -0.44 -10.11
C GLN A 57 10.51 0.73 -9.26
N GLN A 58 10.03 1.81 -9.90
CA GLN A 58 9.48 2.94 -9.17
C GLN A 58 8.21 2.52 -8.42
N LEU A 59 7.32 1.79 -9.07
CA LEU A 59 6.10 1.29 -8.45
C LEU A 59 6.41 0.33 -7.29
N LEU A 60 7.42 -0.53 -7.45
CA LEU A 60 7.89 -1.44 -6.40
C LEU A 60 8.44 -0.68 -5.19
N ASP A 61 9.29 0.32 -5.41
CA ASP A 61 9.88 1.13 -4.33
C ASP A 61 8.81 1.93 -3.56
N GLU A 62 7.82 2.47 -4.28
CA GLU A 62 6.66 3.14 -3.68
C GLU A 62 5.81 2.16 -2.84
N ALA A 63 5.55 0.94 -3.35
CA ALA A 63 4.80 -0.10 -2.64
C ALA A 63 5.53 -0.59 -1.38
N MET A 64 6.85 -0.79 -1.46
CA MET A 64 7.70 -1.15 -0.33
C MET A 64 7.74 -0.07 0.74
N SER A 65 7.78 1.20 0.34
CA SER A 65 7.70 2.32 1.27
C SER A 65 6.36 2.35 2.00
N LEU A 66 5.24 2.17 1.27
CA LEU A 66 3.91 2.08 1.86
C LEU A 66 3.80 0.92 2.87
N PHE A 67 4.40 -0.23 2.54
CA PHE A 67 4.44 -1.39 3.43
C PHE A 67 5.15 -1.08 4.76
N ILE A 68 6.28 -0.37 4.71
CA ILE A 68 7.04 0.04 5.91
C ILE A 68 6.26 1.05 6.75
N ASP A 69 5.64 2.05 6.12
CA ASP A 69 4.81 3.04 6.80
C ASP A 69 3.68 2.37 7.60
N ILE A 70 2.95 1.43 6.96
CA ILE A 70 1.89 0.66 7.59
C ILE A 70 2.42 -0.17 8.77
N ARG A 71 3.55 -0.86 8.58
CA ARG A 71 4.20 -1.69 9.61
C ARG A 71 4.59 -0.87 10.84
N TRP A 72 4.96 0.39 10.65
CA TRP A 72 5.37 1.29 11.74
C TRP A 72 4.26 2.15 12.30
N GLY A 73 3.03 2.04 11.79
CA GLY A 73 1.92 2.87 12.28
C GLY A 73 2.01 4.33 11.84
N GLN A 74 2.78 4.64 10.78
CA GLN A 74 3.08 6.00 10.35
C GLN A 74 2.18 6.43 9.20
N ARG A 75 1.72 7.69 9.22
CA ARG A 75 1.02 8.27 8.06
C ARG A 75 1.90 8.17 6.82
N THR A 76 1.35 7.62 5.74
CA THR A 76 2.08 7.49 4.47
C THR A 76 1.91 8.73 3.59
N THR A 77 2.96 9.04 2.82
CA THR A 77 2.94 10.03 1.74
C THR A 77 2.92 9.38 0.35
N LYS A 78 2.92 8.04 0.29
CA LYS A 78 2.94 7.28 -0.96
C LYS A 78 1.54 7.09 -1.49
N PHE A 79 1.39 7.22 -2.81
CA PHE A 79 0.11 7.08 -3.52
C PHE A 79 -1.01 8.03 -3.03
N VAL A 80 -0.65 9.16 -2.43
CA VAL A 80 -1.57 10.21 -1.94
C VAL A 80 -1.79 11.27 -3.00
#